data_AF-A0A1E5SQR8-F1
#
_entry.id   AF-A0A1E5SQR8-F1
#
_cell.length_a   1.000
_cell.length_b   1.000
_cell.length_c   1.000
_cell.angle_alpha   90.00
_cell.angle_beta   90.00
_cell.angle_gamma   90.00
#
_symmetry.space_group_name_H-M   'P 1'
#
loop_
_entity.id
_entity.type
_entity.pdbx_description
1 polymer ?
#
loop_
_entity_poly.entity_id
_entity_poly.type
_entity_poly.pdbx_seq_one_letter_code
_entity_poly.pdbx_strand_id
1 'polypeptide(L)'
;MSDQNEFSNHSIEELKQKQKKFKAIQKVIMILCLITASIAIAVSIWKETSELYPVIGLMLIIGIAYPIMAFGPMQKKIQAELDSRQGI
;
A
#
# COMPACT_ATOMS: atom_id res chain seq x y z
N MET A 1 28.40 8.24 -5.45
CA MET A 1 27.89 9.30 -4.57
C MET A 1 26.84 8.66 -3.68
N SER A 2 27.14 8.55 -2.38
CA SER A 2 26.35 7.99 -1.26
C SER A 2 25.21 7.02 -1.61
N ASP A 3 25.52 5.71 -1.69
CA ASP A 3 24.58 4.59 -1.50
C ASP A 3 24.09 4.48 -0.04
N GLN A 4 23.96 5.62 0.65
CA GLN A 4 23.43 5.65 2.01
C GLN A 4 21.91 5.58 1.90
N ASN A 5 21.35 4.52 2.47
CA ASN A 5 19.92 4.32 2.61
C ASN A 5 19.25 5.64 3.03
N GLU A 6 18.20 6.09 2.34
CA GLU A 6 17.51 7.38 2.62
C GLU A 6 16.98 7.47 4.07
N PHE A 7 16.96 6.32 4.76
CA PHE A 7 16.53 6.13 6.13
C PHE A 7 17.68 6.18 7.16
N SER A 8 18.93 6.32 6.73
CA SER A 8 20.14 6.28 7.56
C SER A 8 20.24 7.44 8.55
N ASN A 9 19.64 8.59 8.25
CA ASN A 9 19.66 9.77 9.13
C ASN A 9 18.49 9.80 10.13
N HIS A 10 17.58 8.82 10.09
CA HIS A 10 16.45 8.76 11.00
C HIS A 10 16.76 7.95 12.26
N SER A 11 16.17 8.34 13.39
CA SER A 11 16.22 7.54 14.62
C SER A 11 15.42 6.24 14.45
N ILE A 12 15.80 5.18 15.17
CA ILE A 12 15.07 3.89 15.18
C ILE A 12 13.58 4.10 15.49
N GLU A 13 13.27 5.05 16.36
CA GLU A 13 11.90 5.37 16.78
C GLU A 13 11.10 6.04 15.66
N GLU A 14 11.73 6.95 14.90
CA GLU A 14 11.15 7.57 13.72
C GLU A 14 10.92 6.55 12.59
N LEU A 15 11.86 5.62 12.40
CA LEU A 15 11.75 4.54 11.42
C LEU A 15 10.57 3.61 11.74
N LYS A 16 10.42 3.21 13.01
CA LYS A 16 9.27 2.41 13.46
C LYS A 16 7.95 3.15 13.28
N GLN A 17 7.89 4.44 13.62
CA GLN A 17 6.68 5.25 13.39
C GLN A 17 6.34 5.35 11.90
N LYS A 18 7.33 5.63 11.04
CA LYS A 18 7.14 5.71 9.58
C LYS A 18 6.66 4.37 9.01
N GLN A 19 7.29 3.26 9.40
CA GLN A 19 6.88 1.92 8.98
C GLN A 19 5.42 1.62 9.37
N LYS A 20 5.03 1.96 10.60
CA LYS A 20 3.66 1.79 11.09
C LYS A 20 2.67 2.66 10.31
N LYS A 21 3.01 3.93 10.05
CA LYS A 21 2.18 4.85 9.25
C LYS A 21 2.01 4.34 7.81
N PHE A 22 3.08 3.89 7.15
CA PHE A 22 2.98 3.34 5.79
C PHE A 22 2.13 2.08 5.73
N LYS A 23 2.28 1.15 6.69
CA LYS A 23 1.41 -0.03 6.79
C LYS A 23 -0.05 0.34 7.03
N ALA A 24 -0.31 1.35 7.88
CA ALA A 24 -1.66 1.83 8.13
C ALA A 24 -2.28 2.44 6.87
N ILE A 25 -1.56 3.32 6.17
CA ILE A 25 -2.02 3.95 4.92
C ILE A 25 -2.28 2.90 3.84
N GLN A 26 -1.37 1.95 3.65
CA GLN A 26 -1.55 0.84 2.71
C GLN A 26 -2.84 0.06 3.00
N LYS A 27 -3.10 -0.28 4.27
CA LYS A 27 -4.33 -0.96 4.67
C LYS A 27 -5.58 -0.11 4.42
N VAL A 28 -5.54 1.17 4.77
CA VAL A 28 -6.69 2.08 4.56
C VAL A 28 -7.04 2.18 3.09
N ILE A 29 -6.05 2.35 2.21
CA ILE A 29 -6.27 2.43 0.75
C ILE A 29 -6.88 1.12 0.23
N MET A 30 -6.35 -0.03 0.65
CA MET A 30 -6.89 -1.33 0.25
C MET A 30 -8.33 -1.54 0.73
N ILE A 31 -8.64 -1.17 1.97
CA ILE A 31 -10.00 -1.27 2.52
C ILE A 31 -10.97 -0.37 1.75
N LEU A 32 -10.58 0.88 1.48
CA LEU A 32 -11.40 1.81 0.70
C LEU A 32 -11.63 1.28 -0.73
N CYS A 33 -10.62 0.67 -1.35
CA CYS A 33 -10.75 0.04 -2.66
C CYS A 33 -11.78 -1.11 -2.64
N LEU A 34 -11.77 -1.96 -1.61
CA LEU A 34 -12.75 -3.04 -1.48
C LEU A 34 -14.17 -2.53 -1.26
N ILE A 35 -14.34 -1.48 -0.44
CA ILE A 35 -15.66 -0.86 -0.19
C ILE A 35 -16.21 -0.28 -1.49
N THR A 36 -15.39 0.50 -2.21
CA THR A 36 -15.80 1.14 -3.46
C THR A 36 -16.09 0.13 -4.57
N ALA A 37 -15.30 -0.95 -4.67
CA ALA A 37 -15.60 -2.06 -5.58
C ALA A 37 -16.93 -2.74 -5.23
N SER A 38 -17.22 -2.97 -3.94
CA SER A 38 -18.49 -3.57 -3.50
C SER A 38 -19.68 -2.70 -3.87
N ILE A 39 -19.57 -1.37 -3.69
CA ILE A 39 -20.60 -0.41 -4.10
C ILE A 39 -20.78 -0.43 -5.62
N ALA A 40 -19.69 -0.43 -6.39
CA ALA A 40 -19.73 -0.46 -7.84
C ALA A 40 -20.41 -1.72 -8.39
N ILE A 41 -20.18 -2.88 -7.76
CA ILE A 41 -20.87 -4.14 -8.09
C ILE A 41 -22.37 -3.99 -7.83
N ALA A 42 -22.78 -3.48 -6.65
CA ALA A 42 -24.19 -3.28 -6.32
C ALA A 42 -24.90 -2.35 -7.32
N VAL A 43 -24.23 -1.26 -7.72
CA VAL A 43 -24.75 -0.32 -8.74
C VAL A 43 -24.84 -0.98 -10.11
N SER A 44 -23.87 -1.82 -10.49
CA SER A 44 -23.87 -2.53 -11.78
C SER A 44 -25.04 -3.50 -11.89
N ILE A 45 -25.34 -4.20 -10.78
CA ILE A 45 -26.51 -5.08 -10.69
C ILE A 45 -27.79 -4.26 -10.80
N TRP A 46 -27.89 -3.15 -10.06
CA TRP A 46 -29.10 -2.32 -10.04
C TRP A 46 -29.40 -1.63 -11.38
N LYS A 47 -28.37 -1.30 -12.16
CA LYS A 47 -28.48 -0.69 -13.50
C LYS A 47 -28.46 -1.70 -14.64
N GLU A 48 -28.42 -3.00 -14.35
CA GLU A 48 -28.30 -4.09 -15.35
C GLU A 48 -27.17 -3.84 -16.38
N THR A 49 -26.11 -3.15 -15.97
CA THR A 49 -25.03 -2.73 -16.88
C THR A 49 -23.81 -3.61 -16.68
N SER A 50 -23.57 -4.53 -17.61
CA SER A 50 -22.43 -5.46 -17.57
C SER A 50 -21.09 -4.81 -17.93
N GLU A 51 -21.10 -3.61 -18.51
CA GLU A 51 -19.89 -2.88 -18.91
C GLU A 51 -19.01 -2.42 -17.74
N LEU A 52 -19.57 -2.35 -16.53
CA LEU A 52 -18.81 -1.95 -15.34
C LEU A 52 -17.94 -3.08 -14.77
N TYR A 53 -18.24 -4.35 -15.04
CA TYR A 53 -17.49 -5.48 -14.44
C TYR A 53 -15.99 -5.49 -14.81
N PRO A 54 -15.60 -5.28 -16.09
CA PRO A 54 -14.18 -5.17 -16.45
C PRO A 54 -13.48 -3.98 -15.77
N VAL A 55 -14.19 -2.86 -15.63
CA VAL A 55 -13.67 -1.64 -14.99
C VAL A 55 -13.42 -1.88 -13.49
N ILE A 56 -14.36 -2.55 -12.82
CA ILE A 56 -14.22 -2.95 -11.41
C ILE A 56 -13.03 -3.91 -11.23
N GLY A 57 -12.88 -4.88 -12.14
CA GLY A 57 -11.75 -5.81 -12.14
C GLY A 57 -10.40 -5.08 -12.26
N LEU A 58 -10.27 -4.17 -13.23
CA LEU A 58 -9.07 -3.34 -13.40
C LEU A 58 -8.81 -2.45 -12.19
N MET A 59 -9.86 -1.83 -11.65
CA MET A 59 -9.77 -0.98 -10.47
C MET A 59 -9.24 -1.75 -9.25
N LEU A 60 -9.71 -2.99 -9.03
CA LEU A 60 -9.22 -3.84 -7.94
C LEU A 60 -7.74 -4.20 -8.12
N ILE A 61 -7.33 -4.55 -9.34
CA ILE A 61 -5.93 -4.85 -9.64
C ILE A 61 -5.07 -3.62 -9.32
N ILE A 62 -5.44 -2.44 -9.81
CA ILE A 62 -4.68 -1.20 -9.60
C ILE A 62 -4.71 -0.81 -8.11
N GLY A 63 -5.88 -0.81 -7.48
CA GLY A 63 -6.08 -0.38 -6.10
C GLY A 63 -5.44 -1.30 -5.06
N ILE A 64 -5.04 -2.51 -5.43
CA ILE A 64 -4.29 -3.44 -4.57
C ILE A 64 -2.82 -3.51 -4.98
N ALA A 65 -2.51 -3.67 -6.27
CA ALA A 65 -1.15 -3.83 -6.76
C ALA A 65 -0.32 -2.54 -6.58
N TYR A 66 -0.89 -1.36 -6.86
CA TYR A 66 -0.17 -0.10 -6.75
C TYR A 66 0.26 0.21 -5.32
N PRO A 67 -0.60 0.12 -4.27
CA PRO A 67 -0.14 0.28 -2.89
C PRO A 67 0.93 -0.72 -2.48
N ILE A 68 0.85 -1.96 -2.95
CA ILE A 68 1.88 -2.97 -2.66
C ILE A 68 3.22 -2.59 -3.31
N MET A 69 3.21 -2.16 -4.57
CA MET A 69 4.42 -1.75 -5.29
C MET A 69 5.01 -0.44 -4.77
N ALA A 70 4.18 0.51 -4.36
CA ALA A 70 4.63 1.80 -3.84
C ALA A 70 5.18 1.67 -2.40
N PHE A 71 4.43 1.03 -1.50
CA PHE A 71 4.79 0.95 -0.08
C PHE A 71 5.68 -0.24 0.26
N GLY A 72 5.69 -1.30 -0.55
CA GLY A 72 6.48 -2.51 -0.31
C GLY A 72 8.00 -2.24 -0.27
N PRO A 73 8.61 -1.63 -1.30
CA PRO A 73 10.03 -1.30 -1.31
C PRO A 73 10.42 -0.35 -0.17
N MET A 74 9.58 0.65 0.14
CA MET A 74 9.84 1.56 1.27
C MET A 74 9.85 0.81 2.60
N GLN A 75 8.88 -0.07 2.84
CA GLN A 75 8.82 -0.89 4.05
C GLN A 75 10.03 -1.83 4.16
N LYS A 76 10.47 -2.42 3.03
CA LYS A 76 11.68 -3.27 2.99
C LYS A 76 12.95 -2.48 3.31
N LYS A 77 13.12 -1.28 2.74
CA LYS A 77 14.28 -0.42 3.04
C LYS A 77 14.32 0.03 4.50
N ILE A 78 13.16 0.39 5.07
CA ILE A 78 13.06 0.74 6.50
C ILE A 78 13.37 -0.47 7.37
N GLN A 79 12.87 -1.66 7.00
CA GLN A 79 13.12 -2.87 7.76
C GLN A 79 14.59 -3.29 7.69
N ALA A 80 15.22 -3.24 6.52
CA ALA A 80 16.66 -3.50 6.37
C ALA A 80 17.53 -2.55 7.22
N GLU A 81 17.13 -1.27 7.32
CA GLU A 81 17.81 -0.31 8.21
C GLU A 81 17.63 -0.64 9.70
N LEU A 82 16.43 -1.09 10.09
CA LEU A 82 16.14 -1.52 11.46
C LEU A 82 16.92 -2.79 11.82
N ASP A 83 16.98 -3.76 10.91
CA ASP A 83 17.68 -5.04 11.08
C ASP A 83 19.20 -4.79 11.21
N SER A 84 19.77 -3.97 10.31
CA SER A 84 21.17 -3.55 10.35
C SER A 84 21.57 -2.86 11.66
N ARG A 85 20.65 -2.12 12.30
CA ARG A 85 20.91 -1.42 13.58
C ARG A 85 20.67 -2.29 14.81
N GLN A 86 19.83 -3.32 14.67
CA GLN A 86 19.55 -4.28 15.73
C GLN A 86 20.54 -5.46 15.72
N GLY A 87 21.41 -5.54 14.72
CA GLY A 87 22.44 -6.58 14.62
C GLY A 87 21.86 -7.95 14.28
N ILE A 88 20.74 -7.98 13.54
CA ILE A 88 20.06 -9.19 13.05
C ILE A 88 20.25 -9.28 11.54
#